data_AF-A0A7Y3PDV8-F1
#
_entry.id   AF-A0A7Y3PDV8-F1
#
_cell.length_a   1.000
_cell.length_b   1.000
_cell.length_c   1.000
_cell.angle_alpha   90.00
_cell.angle_beta   90.00
_cell.angle_gamma   90.00
#
_symmetry.space_group_name_H-M   'P 1'
#
loop_
_entity.id
_entity.type
_entity.pdbx_description
1 polymer ?
#
loop_
_entity_poly.entity_id
_entity_poly.type
_entity_poly.pdbx_seq_one_letter_code
_entity_poly.pdbx_strand_id
1 'polypeptide(L)'
;MQFAACGRRCVYSARRPDLEQSLPGDRCPQWRGIIDTYRAFLPVDSDSEIVTLYEGATPLYPAPYLSDVTGAEVYLKFEGANPTGSFKDRGMTMAITKAKEAGSKAVVCASTGNTSASAAAYAARAGMSCIVLIPAGYIALGKLAQALIYGA
;
A
#
# COMPACT_ATOMS: atom_id res chain seq x y z
N MET A 1 5.90 13.83 30.43
CA MET A 1 4.56 13.62 29.86
C MET A 1 3.96 14.98 29.52
N GLN A 2 3.84 15.31 28.24
CA GLN A 2 3.00 16.40 27.79
C GLN A 2 2.42 16.01 26.43
N PHE A 3 1.15 15.61 26.45
CA PHE A 3 0.35 15.33 25.27
C PHE A 3 -0.13 16.67 24.71
N ALA A 4 0.37 17.07 23.55
CA ALA A 4 -0.28 18.07 22.72
C ALA A 4 -1.14 17.34 21.69
N ALA A 5 -2.45 17.32 21.93
CA ALA A 5 -3.43 16.82 20.98
C ALA A 5 -3.58 17.82 19.83
N CYS A 6 -2.88 17.58 18.72
CA CYS A 6 -3.28 18.14 17.42
C CYS A 6 -4.03 17.04 16.65
N GLY A 7 -5.34 17.20 16.47
CA GLY A 7 -6.28 16.23 15.91
C GLY A 7 -6.12 15.94 14.40
N ARG A 8 -4.90 15.89 13.87
CA ARG A 8 -4.60 15.43 12.52
C ARG A 8 -3.37 14.54 12.57
N ARG A 9 -3.56 13.22 12.53
CA ARG A 9 -2.48 12.24 12.48
C ARG A 9 -1.70 12.38 11.17
N CYS A 10 -0.66 13.21 11.18
CA CYS A 10 0.48 13.09 10.28
C CYS A 10 1.59 12.41 11.08
N VAL A 11 1.82 11.12 10.85
CA VAL A 11 3.02 10.44 11.35
C VAL A 11 3.94 10.22 10.16
N TYR A 12 4.78 11.21 9.89
CA TYR A 12 6.06 11.02 9.20
C TYR A 12 7.11 11.75 10.03
N SER A 13 7.95 11.01 10.74
CA SER A 13 9.08 11.58 11.47
C SER A 13 10.21 10.55 11.54
N ALA A 14 10.95 10.42 10.45
CA ALA A 14 12.41 10.35 10.57
C ALA A 14 12.88 11.81 10.55
N ARG A 15 13.28 12.36 11.70
CA ARG A 15 13.79 13.74 11.77
C ARG A 15 15.12 13.78 11.00
N ARG A 16 15.09 14.42 9.82
CA ARG A 16 16.27 14.81 9.05
C ARG A 16 16.52 16.29 9.35
N PRO A 17 17.55 16.63 10.14
CA PRO A 17 17.80 18.01 10.59
C PRO A 17 18.28 18.96 9.48
N ASP A 18 18.46 18.48 8.25
CA ASP A 18 18.96 19.23 7.09
C ASP A 18 17.85 19.91 6.24
N LEU A 19 16.57 19.74 6.58
CA LEU A 19 15.43 20.25 5.79
C LEU A 19 14.50 21.17 6.60
N GLU A 20 15.08 22.08 7.38
CA GLU A 20 14.36 23.02 8.25
C GLU A 20 14.14 24.39 7.59
N GLN A 21 13.45 24.42 6.46
CA GLN A 21 12.87 25.67 5.93
C GLN A 21 11.37 25.46 5.65
N SER A 22 10.56 25.77 6.66
CA SER A 22 9.10 25.83 6.56
C SER A 22 8.68 27.03 5.71
N LEU A 23 8.16 26.76 4.51
CA LEU A 23 7.54 27.78 3.65
C LEU A 23 6.13 28.15 4.16
N PRO A 24 5.70 29.42 4.03
CA PRO A 24 4.43 29.89 4.57
C PRO A 24 3.24 29.20 3.86
N GLY A 25 2.49 28.39 4.60
CA GLY A 25 1.31 27.65 4.11
C GLY A 25 1.14 26.21 4.61
N ASP A 26 1.75 25.85 5.75
CA ASP A 26 1.73 24.57 6.49
C ASP A 26 0.62 23.57 6.11
N ARG A 27 0.79 22.93 4.95
CA ARG A 27 0.14 21.66 4.61
C ARG A 27 1.27 20.65 4.50
N CYS A 28 1.32 19.72 5.45
CA CYS A 28 2.12 18.52 5.29
C CYS A 28 1.81 17.95 3.90
N PRO A 29 2.82 17.63 3.06
CA PRO A 29 2.56 17.06 1.75
C PRO A 29 1.64 15.86 1.91
N GLN A 30 0.46 15.90 1.28
CA GLN A 30 -0.48 14.79 1.34
C GLN A 30 0.18 13.57 0.68
N TRP A 31 0.08 12.40 1.32
CA TRP A 31 0.58 11.15 0.77
C TRP A 31 -0.14 10.83 -0.55
N ARG A 32 0.62 10.57 -1.62
CA ARG A 32 0.08 10.38 -2.98
C ARG A 32 0.13 8.94 -3.47
N GLY A 33 0.51 7.99 -2.62
CA GLY A 33 0.79 6.60 -3.03
C GLY A 33 2.26 6.37 -3.37
N ILE A 34 2.62 5.12 -3.58
CA ILE A 34 4.03 4.71 -3.75
C ILE A 34 4.61 5.26 -5.04
N ILE A 35 3.87 5.15 -6.15
CA ILE A 35 4.42 5.49 -7.46
C ILE A 35 4.75 6.97 -7.56
N ASP A 36 3.83 7.86 -7.19
CA ASP A 36 4.10 9.30 -7.25
C ASP A 36 5.18 9.75 -6.27
N THR A 37 5.30 9.10 -5.11
CA THR A 37 6.31 9.45 -4.10
C THR A 37 7.71 8.96 -4.49
N TYR A 38 7.82 7.76 -5.06
CA TYR A 38 9.09 7.09 -5.36
C TYR A 38 9.35 6.95 -6.86
N ARG A 39 8.70 7.77 -7.70
CA ARG A 39 8.77 7.69 -9.16
C ARG A 39 10.18 7.59 -9.72
N ALA A 40 11.12 8.35 -9.14
CA ALA A 40 12.52 8.36 -9.54
C ALA A 40 13.24 6.99 -9.43
N PHE A 41 12.66 6.05 -8.66
CA PHE A 41 13.20 4.70 -8.44
C PHE A 41 12.38 3.60 -9.12
N LEU A 42 11.30 3.96 -9.82
CA LEU A 42 10.34 3.01 -10.38
C LEU A 42 10.30 3.13 -11.90
N PRO A 43 10.06 2.01 -12.63
CA PRO A 43 10.02 2.00 -14.09
C PRO A 43 8.67 2.51 -14.62
N VAL A 44 8.37 3.79 -14.37
CA VAL A 44 7.12 4.46 -14.72
C VAL A 44 7.42 5.79 -15.41
N ASP A 45 6.84 5.99 -16.59
CA ASP A 45 7.06 7.17 -17.42
C ASP A 45 6.32 8.38 -16.82
N SER A 46 6.75 9.61 -17.16
CA SER A 46 6.21 10.83 -16.56
C SER A 46 4.72 11.06 -16.86
N ASP A 47 4.24 10.53 -17.97
CA ASP A 47 2.87 10.65 -18.49
C ASP A 47 1.98 9.43 -18.16
N SER A 48 2.53 8.41 -17.50
CA SER A 48 1.80 7.24 -17.03
C SER A 48 0.59 7.61 -16.16
N GLU A 49 -0.58 7.05 -16.52
CA GLU A 49 -1.80 7.17 -15.72
C GLU A 49 -1.76 6.20 -14.52
N ILE A 50 -1.42 6.73 -13.35
CA ILE A 50 -1.15 5.93 -12.14
C ILE A 50 -2.44 5.37 -11.53
N VAL A 51 -2.43 4.06 -11.25
CA VAL A 51 -3.49 3.39 -10.49
C VAL A 51 -3.04 3.27 -9.03
N THR A 52 -3.55 4.15 -8.17
CA THR A 52 -3.25 4.16 -6.73
C THR A 52 -4.51 4.07 -5.87
N LEU A 53 -4.35 3.44 -4.70
CA LEU A 53 -5.29 3.48 -3.58
C LEU A 53 -4.66 4.18 -2.36
N TYR A 54 -3.61 4.98 -2.61
CA TYR A 54 -2.78 5.65 -1.60
C TYR A 54 -2.02 4.68 -0.69
N GLU A 55 -1.63 3.52 -1.22
CA GLU A 55 -0.82 2.52 -0.51
C GLU A 55 0.55 3.04 -0.09
N GLY A 56 1.19 2.36 0.85
CA GLY A 56 2.44 2.79 1.45
C GLY A 56 2.25 3.72 2.64
N ALA A 57 3.31 4.47 3.01
CA ALA A 57 3.38 5.27 4.24
C ALA A 57 2.89 4.56 5.52
N THR A 58 3.01 3.24 5.57
CA THR A 58 2.51 2.44 6.69
C THR A 58 3.29 2.71 7.98
N PRO A 59 2.67 2.55 9.16
CA PRO A 59 3.33 2.81 10.43
C PRO A 59 4.59 1.96 10.65
N LEU A 60 5.55 2.54 11.36
CA LEU A 60 6.70 1.85 11.94
C LEU A 60 6.58 1.96 13.46
N TYR A 61 6.28 0.85 14.14
CA TYR A 61 6.08 0.84 15.58
C TYR A 61 7.35 0.38 16.29
N PRO A 62 7.81 1.07 17.35
CA PRO A 62 8.83 0.50 18.23
C PRO A 62 8.27 -0.73 18.93
N ALA A 63 9.11 -1.75 19.16
CA ALA A 63 8.74 -2.96 19.90
C ALA A 63 9.66 -3.14 21.12
N PRO A 64 9.39 -2.44 22.24
CA PRO A 64 10.24 -2.47 23.43
C PRO A 64 10.45 -3.88 23.97
N TYR A 65 9.39 -4.67 24.12
CA TYR A 65 9.49 -6.05 24.61
C TYR A 65 10.41 -6.92 23.74
N LEU A 66 10.30 -6.83 22.41
CA LEU A 66 11.18 -7.59 21.52
C LEU A 66 12.62 -7.06 21.57
N SER A 67 12.77 -5.76 21.79
CA SER A 67 14.09 -5.15 21.94
C SER A 67 14.80 -5.69 23.18
N ASP A 68 14.08 -5.78 24.31
CA ASP A 68 14.60 -6.34 25.56
C ASP A 68 14.98 -7.83 25.42
N VAL A 69 14.13 -8.61 24.76
CA VAL A 69 14.37 -10.06 24.54
C VAL A 69 15.56 -10.32 23.63
N THR A 70 15.79 -9.47 22.63
CA THR A 70 16.83 -9.68 21.62
C THR A 70 18.14 -8.95 21.91
N GLY A 71 18.13 -7.96 22.79
CA GLY A 71 19.26 -7.05 23.01
C GLY A 71 19.52 -6.09 21.84
N ALA A 72 18.60 -6.00 20.87
CA ALA A 72 18.69 -5.14 19.70
C ALA A 72 17.56 -4.11 19.66
N GLU A 73 17.71 -3.05 18.87
CA GLU A 73 16.62 -2.09 18.67
C GLU A 73 15.61 -2.64 17.64
N VAL A 74 14.43 -3.04 18.10
CA VAL A 74 13.43 -3.72 17.25
C VAL A 74 12.26 -2.79 16.90
N TYR A 75 11.92 -2.76 15.62
CA TYR A 75 10.76 -2.07 15.07
C TYR A 75 9.88 -3.01 14.23
N LEU A 76 8.58 -2.73 14.21
CA LEU A 76 7.57 -3.45 13.43
C LEU A 76 7.05 -2.54 12.31
N LYS A 77 7.34 -2.92 11.06
CA LYS A 77 6.77 -2.28 9.88
C LYS A 77 5.38 -2.85 9.60
N PHE A 78 4.33 -2.11 9.95
CA PHE A 78 2.97 -2.63 9.92
C PHE A 78 2.30 -2.50 8.54
N GLU A 79 2.56 -3.48 7.68
CA GLU A 79 2.01 -3.53 6.31
C GLU A 79 0.52 -3.85 6.21
N GLY A 80 -0.10 -4.25 7.33
CA GLY A 80 -1.55 -4.44 7.41
C GLY A 80 -2.36 -3.14 7.32
N ALA A 81 -1.71 -1.98 7.41
CA ALA A 81 -2.37 -0.67 7.25
C ALA A 81 -2.52 -0.23 5.78
N ASN A 82 -2.04 -1.02 4.81
CA ASN A 82 -2.32 -0.76 3.39
C ASN A 82 -3.81 -0.99 3.06
N PRO A 83 -4.33 -0.44 1.94
CA PRO A 83 -5.76 -0.43 1.62
C PRO A 83 -6.47 -1.79 1.64
N THR A 84 -5.80 -2.87 1.22
CA THR A 84 -6.38 -4.23 1.23
C THR A 84 -5.93 -5.06 2.43
N GLY A 85 -5.18 -4.45 3.36
CA GLY A 85 -4.72 -5.10 4.58
C GLY A 85 -3.41 -5.88 4.42
N SER A 86 -2.63 -5.63 3.35
CA SER A 86 -1.37 -6.35 3.15
C SER A 86 -0.32 -5.59 2.35
N PHE A 87 0.93 -6.04 2.42
CA PHE A 87 2.03 -5.49 1.61
C PHE A 87 1.87 -5.71 0.10
N LYS A 88 0.93 -6.56 -0.35
CA LYS A 88 0.73 -6.86 -1.77
C LYS A 88 0.32 -5.62 -2.57
N ASP A 89 -0.33 -4.68 -1.93
CA ASP A 89 -0.73 -3.39 -2.51
C ASP A 89 0.46 -2.62 -3.09
N ARG A 90 1.63 -2.73 -2.47
CA ARG A 90 2.85 -2.06 -2.94
C ARG A 90 3.28 -2.48 -4.34
N GLY A 91 3.17 -3.78 -4.62
CA GLY A 91 3.48 -4.32 -5.94
C GLY A 91 2.30 -4.18 -6.90
N MET A 92 1.07 -4.27 -6.38
CA MET A 92 -0.12 -4.31 -7.21
C MET A 92 -0.40 -2.96 -7.90
N THR A 93 -0.16 -1.83 -7.22
CA THR A 93 -0.22 -0.51 -7.86
C THR A 93 0.66 -0.44 -9.10
N MET A 94 1.89 -0.95 -9.02
CA MET A 94 2.83 -1.00 -10.14
C MET A 94 2.35 -1.93 -11.25
N ALA A 95 1.98 -3.17 -10.88
CA ALA A 95 1.54 -4.17 -11.85
C ALA A 95 0.32 -3.70 -12.64
N ILE A 96 -0.69 -3.14 -11.98
CA ILE A 96 -1.92 -2.67 -12.63
C ILE A 96 -1.68 -1.39 -13.42
N THR A 97 -0.84 -0.46 -12.94
CA THR A 97 -0.46 0.72 -13.72
C THR A 97 0.22 0.31 -15.03
N LYS A 98 1.22 -0.58 -14.99
CA LYS A 98 1.89 -1.07 -16.22
C LYS A 98 0.94 -1.89 -17.11
N ALA A 99 0.04 -2.67 -16.53
CA ALA A 99 -0.95 -3.42 -17.32
C ALA A 99 -1.91 -2.48 -18.07
N LYS A 100 -2.35 -1.41 -17.40
CA LYS A 100 -3.19 -0.36 -17.99
C LYS A 100 -2.46 0.38 -19.10
N GLU A 101 -1.20 0.77 -18.89
CA GLU A 101 -0.35 1.37 -19.92
C GLU A 101 -0.19 0.47 -21.15
N ALA A 102 -0.03 -0.84 -20.94
CA ALA A 102 0.03 -1.83 -22.02
C ALA A 102 -1.32 -2.08 -22.73
N GLY A 103 -2.40 -1.37 -22.33
CA GLY A 103 -3.73 -1.52 -22.92
C GLY A 103 -4.48 -2.77 -22.48
N SER A 104 -4.03 -3.46 -21.44
CA SER A 104 -4.68 -4.67 -20.92
C SER A 104 -6.09 -4.36 -20.42
N LYS A 105 -7.01 -5.31 -20.61
CA LYS A 105 -8.41 -5.20 -20.15
C LYS A 105 -8.73 -6.09 -18.95
N ALA A 106 -7.86 -7.07 -18.69
CA ALA A 106 -8.03 -7.99 -17.59
C ALA A 106 -6.68 -8.34 -16.95
N VAL A 107 -6.75 -8.75 -15.68
CA VAL A 107 -5.63 -9.37 -14.96
C VAL A 107 -6.06 -10.71 -14.40
N VAL A 108 -5.10 -11.63 -14.31
CA VAL A 108 -5.33 -12.97 -13.78
C VAL A 108 -4.37 -13.19 -12.61
N CYS A 109 -4.88 -13.73 -11.50
CA CYS A 109 -4.02 -14.19 -10.42
C CYS A 109 -4.40 -15.60 -9.98
N ALA A 110 -3.40 -16.44 -9.73
CA ALA A 110 -3.58 -17.73 -9.09
C ALA A 110 -3.23 -17.59 -7.59
N SER A 111 -4.21 -17.23 -6.78
CA SER A 111 -4.03 -17.07 -5.33
C SER A 111 -5.38 -17.06 -4.61
N THR A 112 -5.41 -17.59 -3.39
CA THR A 112 -6.61 -17.62 -2.55
C THR A 112 -6.57 -16.59 -1.41
N GLY A 113 -5.72 -15.57 -1.45
CA GLY A 113 -5.52 -14.66 -0.32
C GLY A 113 -5.14 -13.23 -0.69
N ASN A 114 -4.23 -12.62 0.06
CA ASN A 114 -3.91 -11.19 -0.05
C ASN A 114 -3.58 -10.71 -1.49
N THR A 115 -2.95 -11.55 -2.31
CA THR A 115 -2.66 -11.20 -3.71
C THR A 115 -3.93 -11.06 -4.54
N SER A 116 -4.93 -11.93 -4.36
CA SER A 116 -6.20 -11.84 -5.10
C SER A 116 -7.06 -10.68 -4.62
N ALA A 117 -7.07 -10.41 -3.31
CA ALA A 117 -7.71 -9.22 -2.74
C ALA A 117 -7.11 -7.93 -3.32
N SER A 118 -5.78 -7.82 -3.32
CA SER A 118 -5.07 -6.68 -3.90
C SER A 118 -5.32 -6.56 -5.41
N ALA A 119 -5.21 -7.66 -6.16
CA ALA A 119 -5.44 -7.66 -7.60
C ALA A 119 -6.85 -7.18 -7.95
N ALA A 120 -7.86 -7.70 -7.23
CA ALA A 120 -9.25 -7.32 -7.43
C ALA A 120 -9.48 -5.82 -7.13
N ALA A 121 -8.96 -5.32 -6.00
CA ALA A 121 -9.13 -3.91 -5.61
C ALA A 121 -8.51 -2.94 -6.64
N TYR A 122 -7.27 -3.20 -7.07
CA TYR A 122 -6.59 -2.33 -8.03
C TYR A 122 -7.15 -2.48 -9.45
N ALA A 123 -7.54 -3.68 -9.87
CA ALA A 123 -8.20 -3.89 -11.16
C ALA A 123 -9.54 -3.14 -11.22
N ALA A 124 -10.36 -3.23 -10.16
CA ALA A 124 -11.59 -2.46 -10.04
C ALA A 124 -11.33 -0.95 -10.12
N ARG A 125 -10.29 -0.46 -9.41
CA ARG A 125 -9.85 0.95 -9.49
C ARG A 125 -9.42 1.37 -10.90
N ALA A 126 -8.83 0.45 -11.67
CA ALA A 126 -8.38 0.69 -13.04
C ALA A 126 -9.46 0.49 -14.11
N GLY A 127 -10.65 0.01 -13.75
CA GLY A 127 -11.69 -0.36 -14.71
C GLY A 127 -11.34 -1.61 -15.53
N MET A 128 -10.57 -2.54 -14.95
CA MET A 128 -10.15 -3.80 -15.56
C MET A 128 -10.88 -4.99 -14.92
N SER A 129 -11.10 -6.06 -15.69
CA SER A 129 -11.59 -7.32 -15.14
C SER A 129 -10.50 -8.02 -14.31
N CYS A 130 -10.85 -8.59 -13.17
CA CYS A 130 -9.95 -9.43 -12.37
C CYS A 130 -10.44 -10.87 -12.37
N ILE A 131 -9.56 -11.82 -12.71
CA ILE A 131 -9.88 -13.25 -12.71
C ILE A 131 -9.00 -13.92 -11.66
N VAL A 132 -9.63 -14.55 -10.67
CA VAL A 132 -8.93 -15.26 -9.60
C VAL A 132 -9.07 -16.77 -9.80
N LEU A 133 -7.96 -17.44 -10.07
CA LEU A 133 -7.91 -18.89 -10.23
C LEU A 133 -7.66 -19.56 -8.88
N ILE A 134 -8.59 -20.43 -8.48
CA ILE A 134 -8.59 -21.10 -7.18
C ILE A 134 -8.75 -22.61 -7.39
N PRO A 135 -7.91 -23.46 -6.73
CA PRO A 135 -8.09 -24.91 -6.79
C PRO A 135 -9.39 -25.33 -6.10
N ALA A 136 -10.14 -26.21 -6.77
CA ALA A 136 -11.39 -26.76 -6.25
C ALA A 136 -11.19 -27.43 -4.88
N GLY A 137 -12.09 -27.16 -3.92
CA GLY A 137 -12.10 -27.79 -2.60
C GLY A 137 -11.21 -27.15 -1.51
N TYR A 138 -10.35 -26.19 -1.84
CA TYR A 138 -9.42 -25.54 -0.88
C TYR A 138 -9.78 -24.08 -0.58
N ILE A 139 -11.02 -23.82 -0.15
CA ILE A 139 -11.52 -22.46 0.07
C ILE A 139 -11.94 -22.22 1.52
N ALA A 140 -11.18 -21.36 2.20
CA ALA A 140 -11.69 -20.68 3.39
C ALA A 140 -12.44 -19.41 2.94
N LEU A 141 -13.75 -19.36 3.18
CA LEU A 141 -14.65 -18.29 2.72
C LEU A 141 -14.13 -16.88 3.07
N GLY A 142 -13.53 -16.72 4.26
CA GLY A 142 -12.96 -15.46 4.72
C GLY A 142 -11.80 -14.92 3.86
N LYS A 143 -11.05 -15.80 3.17
CA LYS A 143 -9.97 -15.36 2.28
C LYS A 143 -10.47 -14.94 0.90
N LEU A 144 -11.65 -15.42 0.51
CA LEU A 144 -12.31 -15.10 -0.76
C LEU A 144 -13.21 -13.88 -0.66
N ALA A 145 -13.68 -13.54 0.55
CA ALA A 145 -14.58 -12.41 0.79
C ALA A 145 -14.06 -11.09 0.18
N GLN A 146 -12.76 -10.79 0.32
CA GLN A 146 -12.19 -9.56 -0.24
C GLN A 146 -12.24 -9.55 -1.78
N ALA A 147 -11.88 -10.66 -2.44
CA ALA A 147 -11.93 -10.74 -3.90
C ALA A 147 -13.37 -10.58 -4.43
N LEU A 148 -14.34 -11.23 -3.78
CA LEU A 148 -15.76 -11.13 -4.12
C LEU A 148 -16.32 -9.71 -3.93
N ILE A 149 -15.94 -9.02 -2.84
CA ILE A 149 -16.39 -7.64 -2.57
C ILE A 149 -15.90 -6.67 -3.66
N TYR A 150 -14.71 -6.91 -4.20
CA TYR A 150 -14.16 -6.10 -5.28
C TYR A 150 -14.64 -6.51 -6.68
N GLY A 151 -15.57 -7.47 -6.78
CA GLY A 151 -16.21 -7.86 -8.04
C GLY A 151 -15.33 -8.72 -8.96
N ALA A 152 -14.35 -9.43 -8.39
CA ALA A 152 -13.59 -10.47 -9.11
C ALA A 152 -14.34 -11.80 -9.18
#